data_AF-A0A847FW19-F1
#
_entry.id   AF-A0A847FW19-F1
#
_cell.length_a   1.000
_cell.length_b   1.000
_cell.length_c   1.000
_cell.angle_alpha   90.00
_cell.angle_beta   90.00
_cell.angle_gamma   90.00
#
_symmetry.space_group_name_H-M   'P 1'
#
loop_
_entity.id
_entity.type
_entity.pdbx_description
1 polymer ?
#
loop_
_entity_poly.entity_id
_entity_poly.type
_entity_poly.pdbx_seq_one_letter_code
_entity_poly.pdbx_strand_id
1 'polypeptide(L)'
;MNLEERIGALLAARGLSLVTAESCTGGLVGHRLTNVSGSSSYYLGGLVTYSNRLKEQLLGVPPATLEEHGAVSEATARAMARGARQRLDADLALAVTGISGPTGGTPQKPVGLVYVALSSATAEVCQRHLFDGDRLEVKQQSAEAVLRLLLDHLEERQERKGGKDRMVEFLGEPIDVEIQVRAGGKSRPMAFSWQGRRYEITSWGREEDKEQAGRPMHCLLVQTAGPETWELCREADGGRWPLSRRWPRPRLVA
;
A
#
# COMPACT_ATOMS: atom_id res chain seq x y z
N MET A 1 -0.73 -5.17 -22.78
CA MET A 1 0.52 -5.03 -22.02
C MET A 1 0.67 -6.21 -21.09
N ASN A 2 1.87 -6.77 -20.99
CA ASN A 2 2.22 -7.75 -19.97
C ASN A 2 2.36 -7.07 -18.58
N LEU A 3 2.69 -7.85 -17.56
CA LEU A 3 2.78 -7.39 -16.17
C LEU A 3 3.83 -6.28 -16.02
N GLU A 4 5.02 -6.49 -16.57
CA GLU A 4 6.16 -5.59 -16.45
C GLU A 4 5.94 -4.28 -17.20
N GLU A 5 5.33 -4.33 -18.38
CA GLU A 5 4.95 -3.14 -19.16
C GLU A 5 3.94 -2.28 -18.39
N ARG A 6 2.95 -2.89 -17.72
CA ARG A 6 1.99 -2.17 -16.87
C ARG A 6 2.69 -1.49 -15.70
N ILE A 7 3.57 -2.21 -15.00
CA ILE A 7 4.36 -1.67 -13.89
C ILE A 7 5.20 -0.49 -14.37
N GLY A 8 5.93 -0.66 -15.47
CA GLY A 8 6.79 0.37 -16.04
C GLY A 8 6.01 1.63 -16.43
N ALA A 9 4.86 1.48 -17.08
CA ALA A 9 3.99 2.59 -17.41
C ALA A 9 3.51 3.36 -16.17
N LEU A 10 3.10 2.65 -15.11
CA LEU A 10 2.64 3.27 -13.86
C LEU A 10 3.74 3.99 -13.09
N LEU A 11 4.95 3.41 -13.04
CA LEU A 11 6.11 4.03 -12.39
C LEU A 11 6.56 5.29 -13.14
N ALA A 12 6.72 5.19 -14.47
CA ALA A 12 7.13 6.30 -15.32
C ALA A 12 6.12 7.46 -15.26
N ALA A 13 4.81 7.16 -15.38
CA ALA A 13 3.76 8.18 -15.29
C ALA A 13 3.73 8.92 -13.93
N ARG A 14 4.31 8.33 -12.89
CA ARG A 14 4.35 8.90 -11.53
C ARG A 14 5.73 9.44 -11.14
N GLY A 15 6.73 9.31 -12.00
CA GLY A 15 8.12 9.67 -11.70
C GLY A 15 8.67 8.90 -10.49
N LEU A 16 8.25 7.64 -10.30
CA LEU A 16 8.72 6.82 -9.18
C LEU A 16 9.88 5.92 -9.59
N SER A 17 10.87 5.85 -8.71
CA SER A 17 12.02 4.97 -8.81
C SER A 17 11.79 3.63 -8.08
N LEU A 18 12.42 2.58 -8.59
CA LEU A 18 12.30 1.20 -8.12
C LEU A 18 13.67 0.52 -8.03
N VAL A 19 13.88 -0.22 -6.95
CA VAL A 19 15.02 -1.14 -6.77
C VAL A 19 14.59 -2.53 -6.33
N THR A 20 15.46 -3.53 -6.52
CA THR A 20 15.21 -4.91 -6.06
C THR A 20 16.29 -5.44 -5.12
N ALA A 21 15.90 -6.26 -4.14
CA ALA A 21 16.77 -7.05 -3.29
C ALA A 21 16.43 -8.54 -3.46
N GLU A 22 17.29 -9.28 -4.14
CA GLU A 22 17.01 -10.66 -4.55
C GLU A 22 17.91 -11.65 -3.83
N SER A 23 17.32 -12.74 -3.34
CA SER A 23 18.06 -13.91 -2.85
C SER A 23 17.79 -15.10 -3.77
N CYS A 24 16.72 -15.87 -3.53
CA CYS A 24 16.49 -17.13 -4.25
C CYS A 24 16.20 -16.96 -5.76
N THR A 25 15.71 -15.79 -6.19
CA THR A 25 15.47 -15.45 -7.61
C THR A 25 16.76 -15.14 -8.38
N GLY A 26 17.83 -14.74 -7.70
CA GLY A 26 19.16 -14.55 -8.29
C GLY A 26 19.25 -13.51 -9.41
N GLY A 27 18.47 -12.43 -9.34
CA GLY A 27 18.45 -11.36 -10.36
C GLY A 27 17.32 -11.48 -11.38
N LEU A 28 16.47 -12.50 -11.27
CA LEU A 28 15.36 -12.73 -12.20
C LEU A 28 14.31 -11.61 -12.18
N VAL A 29 14.07 -10.96 -11.04
CA VAL A 29 13.13 -9.83 -10.97
C VAL A 29 13.69 -8.64 -11.74
N GLY A 30 14.95 -8.29 -11.49
CA GLY A 30 15.65 -7.25 -12.25
C GLY A 30 15.68 -7.56 -13.75
N HIS A 31 16.03 -8.79 -14.14
CA HIS A 31 16.02 -9.25 -15.52
C HIS A 31 14.68 -8.98 -16.22
N ARG A 32 13.56 -9.37 -15.59
CA ARG A 32 12.21 -9.14 -16.12
C ARG A 32 11.90 -7.66 -16.28
N LEU A 33 12.23 -6.84 -15.29
CA LEU A 33 12.03 -5.39 -15.35
C LEU A 33 12.86 -4.72 -16.47
N THR A 34 14.09 -5.17 -16.68
CA THR A 34 14.98 -4.63 -17.73
C THR A 34 14.65 -5.08 -19.15
N ASN A 35 13.79 -6.10 -19.31
CA ASN A 35 13.29 -6.49 -20.63
C ASN A 35 12.23 -5.51 -21.17
N VAL A 36 11.73 -4.60 -20.35
CA VAL A 36 10.79 -3.54 -20.77
C VAL A 36 11.58 -2.36 -21.32
N SER A 37 11.28 -1.95 -22.57
CA SER A 37 11.89 -0.77 -23.17
C SER A 37 11.63 0.49 -22.33
N GLY A 38 12.68 1.27 -22.08
CA GLY A 38 12.61 2.49 -21.27
C GLY A 38 12.66 2.24 -19.76
N SER A 39 12.96 1.02 -19.31
CA SER A 39 13.08 0.68 -17.88
C SER A 39 14.06 1.55 -17.10
N SER A 40 15.05 2.14 -17.77
CA SER A 40 16.01 3.08 -17.18
C SER A 40 15.38 4.34 -16.58
N SER A 41 14.13 4.66 -16.95
CA SER A 41 13.38 5.79 -16.40
C SER A 41 12.85 5.56 -14.98
N TYR A 42 12.74 4.30 -14.54
CA TYR A 42 12.19 3.95 -13.23
C TYR A 42 13.02 2.92 -12.45
N TYR A 43 13.76 2.03 -13.11
CA TYR A 43 14.52 0.98 -12.43
C TYR A 43 15.97 1.42 -12.24
N LEU A 44 16.36 1.67 -10.98
CA LEU A 44 17.73 2.13 -10.65
C LEU A 44 18.73 0.97 -10.58
N GLY A 45 18.26 -0.24 -10.27
CA GLY A 45 19.10 -1.43 -10.16
C GLY A 45 18.65 -2.37 -9.05
N GLY A 46 19.50 -3.35 -8.74
CA GLY A 46 19.19 -4.35 -7.73
C GLY A 46 20.42 -4.94 -7.06
N LEU A 47 20.19 -5.53 -5.89
CA LEU A 47 21.20 -6.20 -5.08
C LEU A 47 20.85 -7.69 -5.00
N VAL A 48 21.76 -8.55 -5.45
CA VAL A 48 21.62 -10.00 -5.25
C VAL A 48 22.37 -10.38 -3.97
N THR A 49 21.64 -10.54 -2.87
CA THR A 49 22.20 -10.80 -1.53
C THR A 49 21.89 -12.24 -1.09
N TYR A 50 22.52 -13.21 -1.76
CA TYR A 50 22.25 -14.63 -1.51
C TYR A 50 22.66 -15.08 -0.10
N SER A 51 23.79 -14.59 0.41
CA SER A 51 24.30 -14.93 1.75
C SER A 51 23.76 -14.01 2.85
N ASN A 52 23.71 -14.51 4.08
CA ASN A 52 23.36 -13.72 5.28
C ASN A 52 24.27 -12.51 5.43
N ARG A 53 25.59 -12.71 5.30
CA ARG A 53 26.58 -11.63 5.30
C ARG A 53 26.23 -10.49 4.33
N LEU A 54 25.80 -10.79 3.10
CA LEU A 54 25.42 -9.75 2.14
C LEU A 54 24.10 -9.07 2.50
N LYS A 55 23.14 -9.80 3.11
CA LYS A 55 21.90 -9.20 3.66
C LYS A 55 22.24 -8.20 4.77
N GLU A 56 23.20 -8.50 5.62
CA GLU A 56 23.66 -7.57 6.66
C GLU A 56 24.42 -6.38 6.06
N GLN A 57 25.47 -6.64 5.27
CA GLN A 57 26.37 -5.60 4.78
C GLN A 57 25.70 -4.64 3.78
N LEU A 58 24.98 -5.20 2.80
CA LEU A 58 24.39 -4.40 1.72
C LEU A 58 22.95 -4.01 1.99
N LEU A 59 22.20 -4.77 2.81
CA LEU A 59 20.80 -4.48 3.10
C LEU A 59 20.54 -4.12 4.57
N GLY A 60 21.53 -4.22 5.45
CA GLY A 60 21.37 -3.73 6.84
C GLY A 60 20.33 -4.53 7.60
N VAL A 61 20.11 -5.77 7.15
CA VAL A 61 19.30 -6.71 7.92
C VAL A 61 20.00 -6.90 9.27
N PRO A 62 19.32 -6.66 10.40
CA PRO A 62 19.94 -6.83 11.70
C PRO A 62 20.40 -8.28 11.90
N PRO A 63 21.61 -8.53 12.44
CA PRO A 63 22.07 -9.88 12.72
C PRO A 63 21.08 -10.68 13.60
N ALA A 64 20.51 -10.04 14.62
CA ALA A 64 19.48 -10.63 15.48
C ALA A 64 18.25 -11.13 14.69
N THR A 65 17.83 -10.43 13.62
CA THR A 65 16.73 -10.89 12.75
C THR A 65 17.08 -12.20 12.05
N LEU A 66 18.33 -12.36 11.61
CA LEU A 66 18.79 -13.57 10.94
C LEU A 66 18.99 -14.72 11.93
N GLU A 67 19.42 -14.43 13.15
CA GLU A 67 19.57 -15.41 14.24
C GLU A 67 18.20 -15.92 14.72
N GLU A 68 17.26 -15.03 15.01
CA GLU A 68 15.96 -15.38 15.58
C GLU A 68 14.99 -15.96 14.54
N HIS A 69 14.93 -15.35 13.35
CA HIS A 69 13.93 -15.70 12.35
C HIS A 69 14.50 -16.43 11.15
N GLY A 70 15.82 -16.40 10.93
CA GLY A 70 16.47 -16.96 9.75
C GLY A 70 16.30 -16.12 8.48
N ALA A 71 17.09 -16.47 7.46
CA ALA A 71 17.11 -15.77 6.17
C ALA A 71 15.79 -15.82 5.39
N VAL A 72 15.00 -16.88 5.60
CA VAL A 72 13.69 -17.07 4.99
C VAL A 72 12.61 -16.85 6.05
N SER A 73 12.18 -15.59 6.15
CA SER A 73 11.18 -15.12 7.09
C SER A 73 10.61 -13.78 6.63
N GLU A 74 9.44 -13.42 7.16
CA GLU A 74 8.83 -12.10 6.94
C GLU A 74 9.72 -10.97 7.45
N ALA A 75 10.29 -11.12 8.65
CA ALA A 75 11.16 -10.12 9.26
C ALA A 75 12.38 -9.81 8.37
N THR A 76 13.04 -10.84 7.84
CA THR A 76 14.15 -10.69 6.90
C THR A 76 13.70 -10.06 5.58
N ALA A 77 12.59 -10.50 4.99
CA ALA A 77 12.09 -9.94 3.73
C ALA A 77 11.77 -8.44 3.84
N ARG A 78 11.10 -8.02 4.91
CA ARG A 78 10.82 -6.60 5.18
C ARG A 78 12.09 -5.79 5.40
N ALA A 79 13.04 -6.31 6.17
CA ALA A 79 14.32 -5.66 6.40
C ALA A 79 15.13 -5.51 5.10
N MET A 80 15.13 -6.53 4.24
CA MET A 80 15.75 -6.46 2.92
C MET A 80 15.13 -5.36 2.05
N ALA A 81 13.79 -5.29 1.97
CA ALA A 81 13.10 -4.28 1.15
C ALA A 81 13.37 -2.86 1.67
N ARG A 82 13.23 -2.63 2.99
CA ARG A 82 13.57 -1.35 3.62
C ARG A 82 15.01 -0.94 3.34
N GLY A 83 15.94 -1.86 3.56
CA GLY A 83 17.36 -1.64 3.41
C GLY A 83 17.77 -1.28 1.98
N ALA A 84 17.20 -1.95 0.99
CA ALA A 84 17.41 -1.63 -0.41
C ALA A 84 16.87 -0.23 -0.74
N ARG A 85 15.64 0.08 -0.31
CA ARG A 85 15.02 1.39 -0.54
C ARG A 85 15.89 2.53 -0.01
N GLN A 86 16.35 2.38 1.24
CA GLN A 86 17.11 3.42 1.94
C GLN A 86 18.52 3.58 1.38
N ARG A 87 19.22 2.48 1.05
CA ARG A 87 20.61 2.57 0.58
C ARG A 87 20.76 2.98 -0.88
N LEU A 88 19.76 2.69 -1.71
CA LEU A 88 19.76 3.04 -3.13
C LEU A 88 18.91 4.28 -3.42
N ASP A 89 18.42 4.96 -2.38
CA ASP A 89 17.61 6.18 -2.44
C ASP A 89 16.46 6.10 -3.46
N ALA A 90 15.65 5.03 -3.33
CA ALA A 90 14.54 4.75 -4.23
C ALA A 90 13.19 5.04 -3.56
N ASP A 91 12.16 5.32 -4.36
CA ASP A 91 10.79 5.49 -3.87
C ASP A 91 10.18 4.15 -3.41
N LEU A 92 10.53 3.09 -4.13
CA LEU A 92 10.01 1.74 -3.96
C LEU A 92 11.16 0.73 -3.98
N ALA A 93 11.04 -0.29 -3.13
CA ALA A 93 11.93 -1.44 -3.17
C ALA A 93 11.15 -2.74 -3.02
N LEU A 94 11.59 -3.76 -3.77
CA LEU A 94 11.10 -5.12 -3.66
C LEU A 94 12.15 -6.00 -3.01
N ALA A 95 11.74 -7.01 -2.25
CA ALA A 95 12.63 -8.03 -1.75
C ALA A 95 12.06 -9.44 -1.91
N VAL A 96 12.93 -10.41 -2.20
CA VAL A 96 12.58 -11.83 -2.31
C VAL A 96 13.58 -12.70 -1.57
N THR A 97 13.09 -13.52 -0.63
CA THR A 97 13.87 -14.54 0.07
C THR A 97 13.07 -15.83 0.23
N GLY A 98 13.69 -16.98 -0.02
CA GLY A 98 12.97 -18.24 -0.09
C GLY A 98 13.86 -19.46 -0.32
N ILE A 99 13.22 -20.64 -0.33
CA ILE A 99 13.87 -21.94 -0.48
C ILE A 99 13.40 -22.55 -1.81
N SER A 100 14.12 -22.30 -2.90
CA SER A 100 13.75 -22.84 -4.22
C SER A 100 14.01 -24.34 -4.38
N GLY A 101 14.63 -25.02 -3.40
CA GLY A 101 14.89 -26.46 -3.49
C GLY A 101 16.03 -26.83 -4.46
N PRO A 102 16.20 -28.14 -4.77
CA PRO A 102 15.42 -29.25 -4.21
C PRO A 102 15.78 -29.56 -2.74
N THR A 103 16.86 -28.97 -2.22
CA THR A 103 17.32 -29.11 -0.83
C THR A 103 17.14 -27.81 -0.04
N GLY A 104 17.47 -27.83 1.26
CA GLY A 104 17.48 -26.65 2.12
C GLY A 104 16.15 -26.39 2.86
N GLY A 105 15.12 -27.20 2.60
CA GLY A 105 13.88 -27.17 3.37
C GLY A 105 13.99 -27.93 4.70
N THR A 106 13.13 -27.55 5.64
CA THR A 106 12.86 -28.26 6.90
C THR A 106 11.35 -28.47 7.05
N PRO A 107 10.86 -29.31 7.98
CA PRO A 107 9.42 -29.44 8.22
C PRO A 107 8.72 -28.10 8.52
N GLN A 108 9.40 -27.17 9.20
CA GLN A 108 8.87 -25.85 9.52
C GLN A 108 9.04 -24.85 8.37
N LYS A 109 10.06 -25.03 7.53
CA LYS A 109 10.37 -24.17 6.38
C LYS A 109 10.57 -25.02 5.14
N PRO A 110 9.50 -25.54 4.52
CA PRO A 110 9.61 -26.48 3.42
C PRO A 110 10.23 -25.83 2.17
N VAL A 111 10.71 -26.68 1.26
CA VAL A 111 11.01 -26.25 -0.11
C VAL A 111 9.76 -25.63 -0.73
N GLY A 112 9.93 -24.56 -1.51
CA GLY A 112 8.84 -23.76 -2.05
C GLY A 112 8.43 -22.58 -1.17
N LEU A 113 8.87 -22.52 0.10
CA LEU A 113 8.59 -21.39 0.98
C LEU A 113 9.33 -20.13 0.50
N VAL A 114 8.56 -19.07 0.21
CA VAL A 114 9.09 -17.78 -0.25
C VAL A 114 8.37 -16.64 0.44
N TYR A 115 9.12 -15.61 0.83
CA TYR A 115 8.61 -14.33 1.25
C TYR A 115 8.96 -13.27 0.22
N VAL A 116 7.95 -12.51 -0.19
CA VAL A 116 8.10 -11.34 -1.06
C VAL A 116 7.66 -10.10 -0.31
N ALA A 117 8.42 -9.02 -0.39
CA ALA A 117 8.12 -7.80 0.34
C ALA A 117 8.27 -6.56 -0.55
N LEU A 118 7.52 -5.53 -0.20
CA LEU A 118 7.55 -4.20 -0.80
C LEU A 118 7.75 -3.17 0.32
N SER A 119 8.64 -2.20 0.09
CA SER A 119 8.81 -1.02 0.94
C SER A 119 8.61 0.25 0.13
N SER A 120 7.81 1.18 0.65
CA SER A 120 7.59 2.52 0.13
C SER A 120 7.51 3.52 1.27
N ALA A 121 7.60 4.83 0.97
CA ALA A 121 7.55 5.88 1.98
C ALA A 121 6.34 5.79 2.94
N THR A 122 5.24 5.14 2.54
CA THR A 122 4.01 5.06 3.35
C THR A 122 3.54 3.63 3.62
N ALA A 123 4.25 2.61 3.15
CA ALA A 123 3.79 1.24 3.26
C ALA A 123 4.95 0.25 3.31
N GLU A 124 4.77 -0.78 4.12
CA GLU A 124 5.61 -1.97 4.11
C GLU A 124 4.71 -3.20 4.10
N VAL A 125 4.78 -3.97 3.03
CA VAL A 125 3.92 -5.12 2.81
C VAL A 125 4.82 -6.33 2.62
N CYS A 126 4.43 -7.46 3.20
CA CYS A 126 5.09 -8.74 2.99
C CYS A 126 4.02 -9.81 2.77
N GLN A 127 4.27 -10.72 1.83
CA GLN A 127 3.44 -11.88 1.57
C GLN A 127 4.26 -13.15 1.73
N ARG A 128 3.65 -14.16 2.35
CA ARG A 128 4.20 -15.51 2.45
C ARG A 128 3.56 -16.38 1.36
N HIS A 129 4.39 -17.11 0.64
CA HIS A 129 3.99 -18.06 -0.39
C HIS A 129 4.60 -19.43 -0.14
N LEU A 130 3.89 -20.47 -0.55
CA LEU A 130 4.39 -21.83 -0.63
C LEU A 130 4.12 -22.32 -2.05
N PHE A 131 5.16 -22.36 -2.87
CA PHE A 131 5.06 -22.72 -4.28
C PHE A 131 5.41 -24.19 -4.50
N ASP A 132 4.65 -24.83 -5.38
CA ASP A 132 4.98 -26.15 -5.90
C ASP A 132 5.91 -26.03 -7.12
N GLY A 133 6.56 -27.14 -7.46
CA GLY A 133 7.42 -27.25 -8.65
C GLY A 133 8.90 -27.32 -8.33
N ASP A 134 9.69 -27.39 -9.40
CA ASP A 134 11.14 -27.45 -9.32
C ASP A 134 11.79 -26.09 -9.01
N ARG A 135 13.12 -26.08 -8.92
CA ARG A 135 13.88 -24.87 -8.59
C ARG A 135 13.59 -23.71 -9.54
N LEU A 136 13.50 -23.95 -10.84
CA LEU A 136 13.29 -22.90 -11.82
C LEU A 136 11.86 -22.40 -11.77
N GLU A 137 10.89 -23.30 -11.61
CA GLU A 137 9.48 -22.96 -11.46
C GLU A 137 9.23 -22.12 -10.20
N VAL A 138 9.81 -22.50 -9.05
CA VAL A 138 9.69 -21.70 -7.82
C VAL A 138 10.32 -20.31 -7.99
N LYS A 139 11.46 -20.20 -8.69
CA LYS A 139 12.07 -18.90 -8.98
C LYS A 139 11.16 -18.02 -9.85
N GLN A 140 10.54 -18.58 -10.88
CA GLN A 140 9.62 -17.84 -11.76
C GLN A 140 8.38 -17.38 -11.00
N GLN A 141 7.77 -18.26 -10.21
CA GLN A 141 6.62 -17.93 -9.36
C GLN A 141 6.97 -16.85 -8.33
N SER A 142 8.16 -16.91 -7.74
CA SER A 142 8.66 -15.89 -6.80
C SER A 142 8.79 -14.51 -7.45
N ALA A 143 9.34 -14.46 -8.67
CA ALA A 143 9.49 -13.22 -9.41
C ALA A 143 8.13 -12.64 -9.84
N GLU A 144 7.21 -13.51 -10.27
CA GLU A 144 5.84 -13.12 -10.60
C GLU A 144 5.12 -12.54 -9.37
N ALA A 145 5.21 -13.21 -8.22
CA ALA A 145 4.52 -12.80 -7.00
C ALA A 145 4.94 -11.41 -6.51
N VAL A 146 6.24 -11.10 -6.54
CA VAL A 146 6.72 -9.78 -6.10
C VAL A 146 6.35 -8.67 -7.08
N LEU A 147 6.29 -8.96 -8.38
CA LEU A 147 5.84 -8.01 -9.39
C LEU A 147 4.33 -7.75 -9.31
N ARG A 148 3.52 -8.78 -9.02
CA ARG A 148 2.09 -8.59 -8.75
C ARG A 148 1.85 -7.76 -7.50
N LEU A 149 2.58 -8.03 -6.41
CA LEU A 149 2.54 -7.20 -5.20
C LEU A 149 2.84 -5.72 -5.50
N LEU A 150 3.81 -5.44 -6.38
CA LEU A 150 4.10 -4.09 -6.82
C LEU A 150 2.95 -3.48 -7.62
N LEU A 151 2.41 -4.22 -8.60
CA LEU A 151 1.30 -3.75 -9.42
C LEU A 151 0.09 -3.41 -8.55
N ASP A 152 -0.31 -4.30 -7.64
CA ASP A 152 -1.43 -4.08 -6.72
C ASP A 152 -1.20 -2.80 -5.87
N HIS A 153 0.01 -2.62 -5.33
CA HIS A 153 0.37 -1.41 -4.58
C HIS A 153 0.25 -0.13 -5.42
N LEU A 154 0.64 -0.20 -6.69
CA LEU A 154 0.54 0.93 -7.61
C LEU A 154 -0.93 1.21 -7.97
N GLU A 155 -1.75 0.19 -8.19
CA GLU A 155 -3.17 0.34 -8.57
C GLU A 155 -4.03 0.82 -7.39
N GLU A 156 -3.83 0.32 -6.17
CA GLU A 156 -4.48 0.83 -4.97
C GLU A 156 -4.21 2.32 -4.75
N ARG A 157 -2.98 2.78 -5.02
CA ARG A 157 -2.63 4.21 -4.98
C ARG A 157 -3.28 5.00 -6.11
N GLN A 158 -3.53 4.38 -7.26
CA GLN A 158 -4.25 5.00 -8.37
C GLN A 158 -5.73 5.18 -8.03
N GLU A 159 -6.35 4.19 -7.39
CA GLU A 159 -7.72 4.31 -6.88
C GLU A 159 -7.84 5.38 -5.79
N ARG A 160 -6.81 5.55 -4.96
CA ARG A 160 -6.77 6.61 -3.93
C ARG A 160 -6.51 8.00 -4.53
N LYS A 161 -5.67 8.13 -5.56
CA LYS A 161 -5.36 9.42 -6.25
C LYS A 161 -6.40 9.81 -7.30
N GLY A 162 -7.02 8.84 -7.97
CA GLY A 162 -8.16 8.99 -8.89
C GLY A 162 -9.49 9.17 -8.17
N GLY A 163 -9.48 9.18 -6.83
CA GLY A 163 -10.64 9.51 -5.99
C GLY A 163 -11.14 10.96 -6.09
N LYS A 164 -10.57 11.79 -6.99
CA LYS A 164 -11.16 13.09 -7.34
C LYS A 164 -12.40 12.99 -8.24
N ASP A 165 -12.58 11.88 -8.96
CA ASP A 165 -13.74 11.61 -9.82
C ASP A 165 -14.63 10.45 -9.30
N ARG A 166 -14.44 9.99 -8.05
CA ARG A 166 -15.31 8.96 -7.49
C ARG A 166 -16.66 9.58 -7.18
N MET A 167 -17.70 9.08 -7.87
CA MET A 167 -19.09 9.22 -7.42
C MET A 167 -19.15 8.90 -5.93
N VAL A 168 -19.58 9.89 -5.17
CA VAL A 168 -19.87 9.81 -3.75
C VAL A 168 -21.08 8.89 -3.60
N GLU A 169 -20.84 7.62 -3.29
CA GLU A 169 -21.91 6.70 -2.88
C GLU A 169 -22.44 7.21 -1.55
N PHE A 170 -23.74 7.54 -1.49
CA PHE A 170 -24.38 8.04 -0.28
C PHE A 170 -25.07 6.90 0.46
N LEU A 171 -24.98 6.91 1.78
CA LEU A 171 -25.58 5.89 2.66
C LEU A 171 -27.11 6.07 2.85
N GLY A 172 -27.78 6.77 1.92
CA GLY A 172 -29.22 7.03 1.92
C GLY A 172 -29.59 8.48 1.61
N GLU A 173 -30.80 8.86 2.00
CA GLU A 173 -31.31 10.24 1.92
C GLU A 173 -30.44 11.24 2.72
N PRO A 174 -30.48 12.54 2.39
CA PRO A 174 -29.83 13.58 3.18
C PRO A 174 -30.20 13.50 4.66
N ILE A 175 -29.20 13.70 5.51
CA ILE A 175 -29.35 13.66 6.97
C ILE A 175 -29.57 15.05 7.55
N ASP A 176 -30.25 15.11 8.69
CA ASP A 176 -30.35 16.32 9.48
C ASP A 176 -29.00 16.59 10.17
N VAL A 177 -28.46 17.78 9.97
CA VAL A 177 -27.19 18.21 10.55
C VAL A 177 -27.40 19.50 11.32
N GLU A 178 -27.05 19.48 12.61
CA GLU A 178 -27.04 20.65 13.46
C GLU A 178 -25.74 21.43 13.24
N ILE A 179 -25.86 22.70 12.88
CA ILE A 179 -24.72 23.52 12.47
C ILE A 179 -24.57 24.70 13.41
N GLN A 180 -23.34 24.98 13.82
CA GLN A 180 -22.98 26.21 14.52
C GLN A 180 -22.31 27.19 13.54
N VAL A 181 -22.89 28.37 13.39
CA VAL A 181 -22.31 29.46 12.61
C VAL A 181 -21.26 30.18 13.46
N ARG A 182 -20.04 30.32 12.94
CA ARG A 182 -18.94 31.06 13.57
C ARG A 182 -18.90 32.50 13.08
N ALA A 183 -18.26 33.37 13.87
CA ALA A 183 -17.94 34.73 13.45
C ALA A 183 -17.19 34.69 12.11
N GLY A 184 -17.71 35.39 11.10
CA GLY A 184 -17.20 35.37 9.72
C GLY A 184 -17.95 34.45 8.74
N GLY A 185 -19.13 33.94 9.12
CA GLY A 185 -20.03 33.22 8.20
C GLY A 185 -19.65 31.76 7.91
N LYS A 186 -18.53 31.27 8.44
CA LYS A 186 -18.15 29.86 8.35
C LYS A 186 -19.01 29.01 9.29
N SER A 187 -19.59 27.95 8.76
CA SER A 187 -20.53 27.10 9.47
C SER A 187 -19.91 25.72 9.75
N ARG A 188 -20.03 25.19 10.97
CA ARG A 188 -19.51 23.87 11.34
C ARG A 188 -20.61 22.92 11.82
N PRO A 189 -20.63 21.66 11.38
CA PRO A 189 -21.55 20.67 11.91
C PRO A 189 -21.14 20.26 13.33
N MET A 190 -22.12 20.17 14.23
CA MET A 190 -21.97 19.83 15.65
C MET A 190 -22.60 18.49 16.01
N ALA A 191 -23.68 18.12 15.34
CA ALA A 191 -24.32 16.83 15.47
C ALA A 191 -25.05 16.47 14.18
N PHE A 192 -25.37 15.19 14.01
CA PHE A 192 -26.23 14.73 12.92
C PHE A 192 -27.12 13.56 13.33
N SER A 193 -28.23 13.37 12.64
CA SER A 193 -29.15 12.26 12.85
C SER A 193 -29.10 11.29 11.68
N TRP A 194 -28.87 10.01 11.95
CA TRP A 194 -28.85 8.96 10.95
C TRP A 194 -29.52 7.69 11.49
N GLN A 195 -30.43 7.11 10.68
CA GLN A 195 -31.24 5.93 11.05
C GLN A 195 -31.94 6.06 12.42
N GLY A 196 -32.50 7.25 12.71
CA GLY A 196 -33.22 7.52 13.96
C GLY A 196 -32.32 7.71 15.19
N ARG A 197 -30.99 7.71 15.03
CA ARG A 197 -30.03 7.95 16.11
C ARG A 197 -29.29 9.27 15.91
N ARG A 198 -29.17 10.05 17.00
CA ARG A 198 -28.36 11.28 17.05
C ARG A 198 -26.90 10.95 17.38
N TYR A 199 -26.00 11.62 16.68
CA TYR A 199 -24.55 11.51 16.84
C TYR A 199 -23.96 12.89 17.11
N GLU A 200 -23.33 13.05 18.28
CA GLU A 200 -22.57 14.26 18.61
C GLU A 200 -21.16 14.17 18.01
N ILE A 201 -20.75 15.25 17.33
CA ILE A 201 -19.43 15.35 16.72
C ILE A 201 -18.44 15.79 17.80
N THR A 202 -17.43 14.97 18.03
CA THR A 202 -16.36 15.20 19.01
C THR A 202 -15.09 15.74 18.39
N SER A 203 -14.87 15.50 17.08
CA SER A 203 -13.73 16.05 16.35
C SER A 203 -13.99 16.18 14.85
N TRP A 204 -13.21 17.05 14.21
CA TRP A 204 -13.24 17.34 12.77
C TRP A 204 -11.87 17.01 12.18
N GLY A 205 -11.87 16.25 11.10
CA GLY A 205 -10.68 15.85 10.36
C GLY A 205 -10.50 16.65 9.08
N ARG A 206 -10.12 15.94 8.02
CA ARG A 206 -9.86 16.52 6.70
C ARG A 206 -11.15 17.11 6.09
N GLU A 207 -10.97 18.28 5.47
CA GLU A 207 -11.93 18.94 4.58
C GLU A 207 -11.48 18.73 3.12
N GLU A 208 -12.42 18.42 2.23
CA GLU A 208 -12.15 18.22 0.81
C GLU A 208 -13.36 18.64 -0.04
N ASP A 209 -13.12 19.44 -1.08
CA ASP A 209 -14.12 19.74 -2.10
C ASP A 209 -14.17 18.59 -3.11
N LYS A 210 -15.37 18.10 -3.40
CA LYS A 210 -15.65 17.00 -4.33
C LYS A 210 -16.72 17.43 -5.34
N GLU A 211 -16.84 16.71 -6.45
CA GLU A 211 -17.92 16.89 -7.41
C GLU A 211 -18.79 15.63 -7.48
N GLN A 212 -20.11 15.80 -7.45
CA GLN A 212 -21.08 14.71 -7.58
C GLN A 212 -22.14 15.07 -8.61
N ALA A 213 -22.22 14.30 -9.71
CA ALA A 213 -23.18 14.53 -10.80
C ALA A 213 -23.19 16.00 -11.30
N GLY A 214 -22.00 16.62 -11.43
CA GLY A 214 -21.83 18.01 -11.84
C GLY A 214 -22.09 19.05 -10.75
N ARG A 215 -22.32 18.63 -9.49
CA ARG A 215 -22.54 19.54 -8.35
C ARG A 215 -21.32 19.59 -7.43
N PRO A 216 -20.82 20.78 -7.08
CA PRO A 216 -19.77 20.91 -6.09
C PRO A 216 -20.28 20.61 -4.69
N MET A 217 -19.51 19.81 -3.96
CA MET A 217 -19.78 19.33 -2.62
C MET A 217 -18.60 19.70 -1.72
N HIS A 218 -18.89 20.19 -0.52
CA HIS A 218 -17.88 20.36 0.52
C HIS A 218 -17.99 19.22 1.52
N CYS A 219 -17.00 18.33 1.57
CA CYS A 219 -17.01 17.14 2.43
C CYS A 219 -16.05 17.28 3.61
N LEU A 220 -16.51 16.84 4.78
CA LEU A 220 -15.82 16.96 6.05
C LEU A 220 -15.84 15.63 6.79
N LEU A 221 -14.65 15.15 7.17
CA LEU A 221 -14.54 14.01 8.06
C LEU A 221 -14.84 14.43 9.50
N VAL A 222 -15.70 13.68 10.17
CA VAL A 222 -16.09 13.90 11.57
C VAL A 222 -16.01 12.62 12.38
N GLN A 223 -15.70 12.75 13.66
CA GLN A 223 -15.73 11.65 14.62
C GLN A 223 -16.79 11.91 15.67
N THR A 224 -17.32 10.83 16.24
CA THR A 224 -18.33 10.85 17.31
C THR A 224 -17.78 10.13 18.54
N ALA A 225 -18.60 9.78 19.54
CA ALA A 225 -18.13 8.90 20.62
C ALA A 225 -17.88 7.45 20.15
N GLY A 226 -18.47 7.04 19.02
CA GLY A 226 -18.39 5.68 18.49
C GLY A 226 -17.07 5.36 17.76
N PRO A 227 -16.82 4.08 17.45
CA PRO A 227 -15.57 3.61 16.83
C PRO A 227 -15.47 3.95 15.33
N GLU A 228 -16.38 4.78 14.81
CA GLU A 228 -16.51 5.07 13.39
C GLU A 228 -16.02 6.49 13.09
N THR A 229 -15.57 6.70 11.86
CA THR A 229 -15.37 8.02 11.26
C THR A 229 -16.39 8.18 10.15
N TRP A 230 -16.98 9.38 10.08
CA TRP A 230 -18.07 9.70 9.17
C TRP A 230 -17.62 10.79 8.21
N GLU A 231 -18.09 10.73 6.96
CA GLU A 231 -17.91 11.80 5.98
C GLU A 231 -19.23 12.50 5.72
N LEU A 232 -19.36 13.73 6.22
CA LEU A 232 -20.50 14.61 5.99
C LEU A 232 -20.21 15.47 4.77
N CYS A 233 -21.05 15.42 3.74
CA CYS A 233 -20.91 16.31 2.59
C CYS A 233 -22.04 17.33 2.61
N ARG A 234 -21.77 18.55 2.16
CA ARG A 234 -22.74 19.64 2.01
C ARG A 234 -22.77 20.12 0.57
N GLU A 235 -23.97 20.22 -0.02
CA GLU A 235 -24.16 20.86 -1.33
C GLU A 235 -23.84 22.38 -1.23
N ALA A 236 -23.23 22.95 -2.26
CA ALA A 236 -22.85 24.37 -2.30
C ALA A 236 -24.06 25.33 -2.23
N ASP A 237 -25.26 24.87 -2.62
CA ASP A 237 -26.52 25.61 -2.49
C ASP A 237 -27.03 25.68 -1.03
N GLY A 238 -26.37 24.96 -0.11
CA GLY A 238 -26.62 24.98 1.32
C GLY A 238 -27.79 24.12 1.79
N GLY A 239 -28.47 23.39 0.89
CA GLY A 239 -29.77 22.78 1.20
C GLY A 239 -29.74 21.34 1.73
N ARG A 240 -28.68 20.56 1.45
CA ARG A 240 -28.67 19.11 1.74
C ARG A 240 -27.33 18.62 2.27
N TRP A 241 -27.41 17.68 3.22
CA TRP A 241 -26.27 17.02 3.82
C TRP A 241 -26.32 15.51 3.56
N PRO A 242 -25.88 15.03 2.40
CA PRO A 242 -25.82 13.60 2.18
C PRO A 242 -24.62 12.99 2.96
N LEU A 243 -24.87 11.82 3.56
CA LEU A 243 -23.85 11.07 4.30
C LEU A 243 -23.10 10.15 3.33
N SER A 244 -21.81 10.41 3.10
CA SER A 244 -21.05 9.67 2.09
C SER A 244 -20.53 8.33 2.60
N ARG A 245 -19.71 8.32 3.64
CA ARG A 245 -19.00 7.09 4.03
C ARG A 245 -18.88 6.95 5.53
N ARG A 246 -18.83 5.69 5.96
CA ARG A 246 -18.59 5.26 7.33
C ARG A 246 -17.44 4.28 7.33
N TRP A 247 -16.34 4.60 8.02
CA TRP A 247 -15.19 3.71 8.16
C TRP A 247 -14.95 3.35 9.63
N PRO A 248 -14.54 2.11 9.94
CA PRO A 248 -14.02 1.80 11.27
C PRO A 248 -12.75 2.62 11.50
N ARG A 249 -12.58 3.17 12.72
CA ARG A 249 -11.38 3.91 13.09
C ARG A 249 -10.14 3.04 12.90
N PRO A 250 -9.08 3.53 12.23
CA PRO A 250 -7.80 2.86 12.24
C PRO A 250 -7.35 2.70 13.70
N ARG A 251 -7.05 1.48 14.13
CA ARG A 251 -6.30 1.30 15.38
C ARG A 251 -4.92 1.90 15.13
N LEU A 252 -4.60 2.98 15.84
CA LEU A 252 -3.22 3.39 15.99
C LEU A 252 -2.52 2.23 16.69
N VAL A 253 -1.69 1.49 15.94
CA VAL A 253 -0.77 0.52 16.53
C VAL A 253 0.25 1.37 17.27
N ALA A 254 0.18 1.32 18.61
CA ALA A 254 1.17 1.92 19.49
C ALA A 254 2.50 1.16 19.42
#